data_AF-A0A0H3ZUR8-F1
#
_entry.id   AF-A0A0H3ZUR8-F1
#
_cell.length_a   1.000
_cell.length_b   1.000
_cell.length_c   1.000
_cell.angle_alpha   90.00
_cell.angle_beta   90.00
_cell.angle_gamma   90.00
#
_symmetry.space_group_name_H-M   'P 1'
#
loop_
_entity.id
_entity.type
_entity.pdbx_description
1 polymer ?
#
loop_
_entity_poly.entity_id
_entity_poly.type
_entity_poly.pdbx_seq_one_letter_code
_entity_poly.pdbx_strand_id
1 'polypeptide(L)'
;MDAKKLQGKGKLGALSKTQKLYGIESRLKGASIETRKAERQRHAKPILDEMYEWMTTQQVIASSPLGKAIKYTLGQWPKLIRYIDDGHLSIDNNRAERAIKPLDIGRKN
;
A
#
# COMPACT_ATOMS: atom_id res chain seq x y z
N MET A 1 -13.71 -4.39 -28.93
CA MET A 1 -13.27 -5.07 -27.70
C MET A 1 -13.02 -4.02 -26.63
N ASP A 2 -13.89 -3.97 -25.63
CA ASP A 2 -14.11 -2.85 -24.71
C ASP A 2 -13.02 -2.68 -23.64
N ALA A 3 -12.13 -1.70 -23.84
CA ALA A 3 -11.16 -1.24 -22.83
C ALA A 3 -11.81 -0.67 -21.55
N LYS A 4 -13.12 -0.35 -21.58
CA LYS A 4 -13.86 0.19 -20.42
C LYS A 4 -14.23 -0.85 -19.35
N LYS A 5 -14.29 -2.14 -19.69
CA LYS A 5 -14.77 -3.18 -18.74
C LYS A 5 -13.70 -3.66 -17.76
N LEU A 6 -12.41 -3.49 -18.09
CA LEU A 6 -11.28 -3.88 -17.24
C LEU A 6 -10.95 -2.84 -16.15
N GLN A 7 -11.32 -1.57 -16.37
CA GLN A 7 -10.95 -0.46 -15.49
C GLN A 7 -11.75 -0.42 -14.17
N GLY A 8 -12.97 -1.00 -14.16
CA GLY A 8 -13.86 -1.03 -13.00
C GLY A 8 -13.50 -2.08 -11.94
N LYS A 9 -13.03 -3.28 -12.35
CA LYS A 9 -12.70 -4.35 -11.40
C LYS A 9 -11.33 -4.16 -10.74
N GLY A 10 -10.34 -3.63 -11.46
CA GLY A 10 -8.99 -3.47 -10.94
C GLY A 10 -8.83 -2.35 -9.90
N LYS A 11 -9.54 -1.22 -10.07
CA LYS A 11 -9.53 -0.12 -9.09
C LYS A 11 -10.21 -0.48 -7.76
N LEU A 12 -11.33 -1.21 -7.81
CA LEU A 12 -12.04 -1.63 -6.59
C LEU A 12 -11.26 -2.66 -5.77
N GLY A 13 -10.48 -3.55 -6.43
CA GLY A 13 -9.70 -4.58 -5.76
C GLY A 13 -8.57 -4.01 -4.89
N ALA A 14 -7.73 -3.14 -5.45
CA ALA A 14 -6.63 -2.53 -4.70
C ALA A 14 -7.14 -1.57 -3.60
N LEU A 15 -8.16 -0.75 -3.91
CA LEU A 15 -8.70 0.21 -2.94
C LEU A 15 -9.34 -0.48 -1.72
N SER A 16 -10.13 -1.54 -1.96
CA SER A 16 -10.75 -2.29 -0.86
C SER A 16 -9.72 -3.02 0.01
N LYS A 17 -8.65 -3.55 -0.59
CA LYS A 17 -7.53 -4.15 0.16
C LYS A 17 -6.81 -3.10 1.02
N THR A 18 -6.52 -1.93 0.47
CA THR A 18 -5.93 -0.81 1.24
C THR A 18 -6.83 -0.42 2.41
N GLN A 19 -8.15 -0.29 2.21
CA GLN A 19 -9.09 0.01 3.30
C GLN A 19 -9.07 -1.05 4.41
N LYS A 20 -9.01 -2.35 4.05
CA LYS A 20 -8.89 -3.43 5.04
C LYS A 20 -7.62 -3.30 5.87
N LEU A 21 -6.48 -2.98 5.23
CA LEU A 21 -5.21 -2.78 5.93
C LEU A 21 -5.29 -1.61 6.94
N TYR A 22 -5.85 -0.46 6.54
CA TYR A 22 -6.08 0.65 7.47
C TYR A 22 -7.09 0.34 8.58
N GLY A 23 -8.07 -0.53 8.31
CA GLY A 23 -8.98 -1.06 9.34
C GLY A 23 -8.24 -1.86 10.41
N ILE A 24 -7.28 -2.69 10.00
CA ILE A 24 -6.40 -3.43 10.93
C ILE A 24 -5.56 -2.46 11.74
N GLU A 25 -4.88 -1.51 11.09
CA GLU A 25 -4.04 -0.52 11.78
C GLU A 25 -4.83 0.33 12.79
N SER A 26 -6.09 0.65 12.48
CA SER A 26 -6.96 1.39 13.40
C SER A 26 -7.29 0.58 14.66
N ARG A 27 -7.47 -0.73 14.55
CA ARG A 27 -7.69 -1.64 15.70
C ARG A 27 -6.42 -1.84 16.54
N LEU A 28 -5.26 -1.74 15.91
CA LEU A 28 -3.95 -1.91 16.55
C LEU A 28 -3.42 -0.61 17.18
N LYS A 29 -4.18 0.48 17.10
CA LYS A 29 -3.82 1.76 17.69
C LYS A 29 -3.78 1.65 19.21
N GLY A 30 -2.58 1.84 19.79
CA GLY A 30 -2.36 1.69 21.23
C GLY A 30 -1.91 0.29 21.68
N ALA A 31 -1.91 -0.71 20.79
CA ALA A 31 -1.33 -2.02 21.08
C ALA A 31 0.21 -1.95 21.19
N SER A 32 0.80 -2.91 21.91
CA SER A 32 2.25 -3.08 22.02
C SER A 32 2.86 -3.48 20.66
N ILE A 33 4.15 -3.21 20.48
CA ILE A 33 4.88 -3.48 19.23
C ILE A 33 4.80 -4.97 18.83
N GLU A 34 4.90 -5.86 19.82
CA GLU A 34 4.83 -7.31 19.62
C GLU A 34 3.44 -7.75 19.17
N THR A 35 2.38 -7.24 19.80
CA THR A 35 0.99 -7.50 19.37
C THR A 35 0.73 -6.94 17.98
N ARG A 36 1.22 -5.74 17.66
CA ARG A 36 1.10 -5.19 16.31
C ARG A 36 1.74 -6.08 15.27
N LYS A 37 2.96 -6.56 15.53
CA LYS A 37 3.67 -7.48 14.64
C LYS A 37 2.87 -8.77 14.46
N ALA A 38 2.43 -9.40 15.53
CA ALA A 38 1.67 -10.66 15.46
C ALA A 38 0.37 -10.51 14.65
N GLU A 39 -0.38 -9.44 14.90
CA GLU A 39 -1.65 -9.17 14.21
C GLU A 39 -1.45 -8.79 12.74
N ARG A 40 -0.40 -8.01 12.43
CA ARG A 40 -0.01 -7.72 11.04
C ARG A 40 0.38 -8.99 10.30
N GLN A 41 1.14 -9.89 10.91
CA GLN A 41 1.51 -11.17 10.29
C GLN A 41 0.29 -12.07 10.05
N ARG A 42 -0.69 -12.06 10.96
CA ARG A 42 -1.92 -12.87 10.83
C ARG A 42 -2.92 -12.30 9.82
N HIS A 43 -3.13 -10.99 9.84
CA HIS A 43 -4.23 -10.35 9.10
C HIS A 43 -3.78 -9.50 7.92
N ALA A 44 -2.65 -8.79 8.04
CA ALA A 44 -2.17 -7.91 6.96
C ALA A 44 -1.37 -8.68 5.90
N LYS A 45 -0.53 -9.64 6.30
CA LYS A 45 0.27 -10.46 5.38
C LYS A 45 -0.55 -11.14 4.27
N PRO A 46 -1.65 -11.88 4.54
CA PRO A 46 -2.42 -12.52 3.48
C PRO A 46 -3.05 -11.52 2.50
N ILE A 47 -3.44 -10.33 2.97
CA ILE A 47 -4.00 -9.28 2.11
C ILE A 47 -2.92 -8.70 1.19
N LEU A 48 -1.71 -8.52 1.72
CA LEU A 48 -0.55 -8.07 0.95
C LEU A 48 -0.16 -9.10 -0.11
N ASP A 49 -0.10 -10.39 0.26
CA ASP A 49 0.20 -11.48 -0.68
C ASP A 49 -0.84 -11.54 -1.81
N GLU A 50 -2.14 -11.45 -1.48
CA GLU A 50 -3.22 -11.39 -2.49
C GLU A 50 -3.09 -10.14 -3.39
N MET A 51 -2.66 -9.00 -2.83
CA MET A 51 -2.44 -7.78 -3.60
C MET A 51 -1.24 -7.91 -4.55
N TYR A 52 -0.16 -8.56 -4.10
CA TYR A 52 1.03 -8.83 -4.92
C TYR A 52 0.69 -9.75 -6.09
N GLU A 53 0.00 -10.85 -5.82
CA GLU A 53 -0.45 -11.79 -6.84
C GLU A 53 -1.38 -11.10 -7.83
N TRP A 54 -2.34 -10.31 -7.34
CA TRP A 54 -3.22 -9.54 -8.20
C TRP A 54 -2.45 -8.59 -9.12
N MET A 55 -1.45 -7.87 -8.61
CA MET A 55 -0.63 -6.94 -9.40
C MET A 55 0.27 -7.65 -10.42
N THR A 56 0.83 -8.82 -10.08
CA THR A 56 1.70 -9.59 -10.98
C THR A 56 0.91 -10.31 -12.07
N THR A 57 -0.35 -10.68 -11.81
CA THR A 57 -1.26 -11.31 -12.78
C THR A 57 -1.94 -10.30 -13.72
N GLN A 58 -1.87 -9.00 -13.45
CA GLN A 58 -2.45 -7.99 -14.33
C GLN A 58 -1.69 -7.89 -15.66
N GLN A 59 -2.34 -8.31 -16.75
CA GLN A 59 -1.88 -8.02 -18.11
C GLN A 59 -2.23 -6.58 -18.51
N VAL A 60 -1.51 -5.62 -17.95
CA VAL A 60 -1.63 -4.20 -18.31
C VAL A 60 -0.53 -3.81 -19.28
N ILE A 61 -0.86 -2.90 -20.21
CA ILE A 61 0.15 -2.29 -21.09
C ILE A 61 1.15 -1.55 -20.21
N ALA A 62 2.43 -1.92 -20.25
CA ALA A 62 3.47 -1.34 -19.40
C ALA A 62 3.61 0.19 -19.55
N SER A 63 3.30 0.73 -20.74
CA SER A 63 3.33 2.17 -21.01
C SER A 63 2.12 2.93 -20.44
N SER A 64 1.02 2.22 -20.12
CA SER A 64 -0.16 2.85 -19.54
C SER A 64 0.15 3.42 -18.14
N PRO A 65 -0.59 4.44 -17.69
CA PRO A 65 -0.43 4.98 -16.33
C PRO A 65 -0.55 3.91 -15.24
N LEU A 66 -1.44 2.93 -15.43
CA LEU A 66 -1.62 1.81 -14.51
C LEU A 66 -0.43 0.83 -14.55
N GLY A 67 0.09 0.51 -15.74
CA GLY A 67 1.28 -0.33 -15.89
C GLY A 67 2.53 0.27 -15.26
N LYS A 68 2.73 1.59 -15.43
CA LYS A 68 3.82 2.32 -14.76
C LYS A 68 3.67 2.29 -13.24
N ALA A 69 2.45 2.51 -12.73
CA ALA A 69 2.16 2.45 -11.30
C ALA A 69 2.44 1.06 -10.72
N ILE A 70 1.93 -0.01 -11.35
CA ILE A 70 2.16 -1.39 -10.91
C ILE A 70 3.66 -1.72 -10.93
N LYS A 71 4.38 -1.40 -12.01
CA LYS A 71 5.82 -1.65 -12.12
C LYS A 71 6.60 -0.93 -11.02
N TYR A 72 6.27 0.33 -10.76
CA TYR A 72 6.89 1.10 -9.68
C TYR A 72 6.60 0.49 -8.30
N THR A 73 5.33 0.16 -8.02
CA THR A 73 4.91 -0.45 -6.76
C THR A 73 5.58 -1.80 -6.53
N LEU A 74 5.66 -2.66 -7.55
CA LEU A 74 6.35 -3.95 -7.47
C LEU A 74 7.85 -3.78 -7.16
N GLY A 75 8.50 -2.74 -7.72
CA GLY A 75 9.89 -2.41 -7.41
C GLY A 75 10.11 -1.91 -5.98
N GLN A 76 9.10 -1.27 -5.37
CA GLN A 76 9.14 -0.86 -3.96
C GLN A 76 8.56 -1.91 -2.99
N TRP A 77 8.01 -3.02 -3.51
CA TRP A 77 7.31 -4.02 -2.71
C TRP A 77 8.10 -4.57 -1.52
N PRO A 78 9.40 -4.91 -1.66
CA PRO A 78 10.19 -5.41 -0.51
C PRO A 78 10.30 -4.41 0.63
N LYS A 79 10.27 -3.10 0.32
CA LYS A 79 10.27 -2.04 1.33
C LYS A 79 8.89 -1.87 1.95
N LEU A 80 7.85 -1.93 1.13
CA LEU A 80 6.46 -1.82 1.58
C LEU A 80 6.12 -2.93 2.57
N ILE A 81 6.42 -4.20 2.27
CA ILE A 81 6.04 -5.29 3.19
C ILE A 81 6.78 -5.24 4.52
N ARG A 82 7.91 -4.51 4.64
CA ARG A 82 8.73 -4.48 5.85
C ARG A 82 7.99 -3.98 7.10
N TYR A 83 6.94 -3.16 6.93
CA TYR A 83 6.17 -2.65 8.08
C TYR A 83 5.42 -3.77 8.83
N ILE A 84 5.17 -4.92 8.20
CA ILE A 84 4.52 -6.05 8.87
C ILE A 84 5.49 -6.86 9.74
N ASP A 85 6.81 -6.73 9.49
CA ASP A 85 7.85 -7.37 10.29
C ASP A 85 8.26 -6.55 11.50
N ASP A 86 8.09 -5.22 11.41
CA ASP A 86 8.49 -4.27 12.42
C ASP A 86 7.30 -3.41 12.89
N GLY A 87 6.87 -3.63 14.13
CA GLY A 87 5.77 -2.91 14.76
C GLY A 87 6.03 -1.42 15.01
N HIS A 88 7.28 -0.95 14.89
CA HIS A 88 7.63 0.48 14.95
C HIS A 88 7.30 1.21 13.65
N LEU A 89 7.28 0.50 12.53
CA LEU A 89 7.00 1.08 11.22
C LEU A 89 5.49 1.34 11.05
N SER A 90 5.20 2.47 10.42
CA SER A 90 3.85 2.83 10.00
C SER A 90 3.58 2.26 8.60
N ILE A 91 2.31 1.97 8.30
CA ILE A 91 1.87 1.47 6.99
C ILE A 91 2.15 2.46 5.85
N ASP A 92 2.23 3.75 6.17
CA ASP A 92 2.40 4.84 5.21
C ASP A 92 3.45 5.85 5.66
N ASN A 93 4.00 6.57 4.68
CA ASN A 93 4.99 7.63 4.89
C ASN A 93 4.36 8.99 5.22
N ASN A 94 3.03 9.08 5.40
CA ASN A 94 2.34 10.37 5.51
C ASN A 94 2.86 11.19 6.71
N ARG A 95 3.34 10.53 7.77
CA ARG A 95 3.93 11.21 8.93
C ARG A 95 5.22 11.95 8.54
N ALA A 96 6.11 11.32 7.77
CA ALA A 96 7.34 11.96 7.32
C ALA A 96 7.04 13.06 6.30
N GLU A 97 6.12 12.81 5.36
CA GLU A 97 5.68 13.81 4.39
C GLU A 97 5.09 15.05 5.07
N ARG A 98 4.22 14.86 6.08
CA ARG A 98 3.70 15.98 6.89
C ARG A 98 4.79 16.72 7.65
N ALA A 99 5.87 16.05 8.08
CA ALA A 99 6.96 16.67 8.81
C ALA A 99 7.90 17.49 7.91
N ILE A 100 8.07 17.09 6.64
CA ILE A 100 8.90 17.83 5.67
C ILE A 100 8.12 18.92 4.92
N LYS A 101 6.79 18.82 4.84
CA LYS A 101 5.95 19.79 4.13
C LYS A 101 6.14 21.25 4.58
N PRO A 102 6.32 21.56 5.88
CA PRO A 102 6.63 22.92 6.33
C PRO A 102 7.97 23.46 5.80
N LEU A 103 8.95 22.59 5.51
CA LEU A 103 10.26 22.97 4.99
C LEU A 103 10.22 23.28 3.48
N ASP A 104 9.28 22.67 2.75
CA ASP A 104 9.09 22.89 1.31
C ASP A 104 8.25 24.14 1.00
N ILE A 105 7.35 24.53 1.91
CA ILE A 105 6.48 25.71 1.76
C ILE A 105 7.28 27.04 1.73
N GLY A 106 8.55 27.05 2.15
CA GLY A 106 9.45 28.19 2.02
C GLY A 106 10.04 28.41 0.61
N ARG A 107 9.79 27.50 -0.35
CA ARG A 107 10.28 27.62 -1.74
C ARG A 107 9.17 28.06 -2.69
N LYS A 108 8.65 29.28 -2.53
CA LYS A 108 7.83 29.93 -3.56
C LYS A 108 8.26 31.38 -3.77
N ASN A 109 8.90 31.57 -4.93
CA ASN A 109 9.05 32.73 -5.80
C ASN A 109 9.60 34.03 -5.21
#